data_AF-A0A8T3SE29-F1
#
_entry.id   AF-A0A8T3SE29-F1
#
_cell.length_a   1.000
_cell.length_b   1.000
_cell.length_c   1.000
_cell.angle_alpha   90.00
_cell.angle_beta   90.00
_cell.angle_gamma   90.00
#
_symmetry.space_group_name_H-M   'P 1'
#
loop_
_entity.id
_entity.type
_entity.pdbx_description
1 polymer ?
#
loop_
_entity_poly.entity_id
_entity_poly.type
_entity_poly.pdbx_seq_one_letter_code
_entity_poly.pdbx_strand_id
1 'polypeptide(L)'
;MPKMEPLCSLLGINSRKLNKEENLLLEMELFVQIWKELKNFFILQQQNYFYFAKFPIDKENAVLDAVTLNLIIRDILSTEEYSLLGIAYYTDTHEDIIQDVIIGYNLSPSITFLRKIIELHRLVRRDLYQTIIKKITVEYLTHVGAQP
;
A
#
# COMPACT_ATOMS: atom_id res chain seq x y z
N MET A 1 -3.32 19.30 11.60
CA MET A 1 -2.69 19.60 10.31
C MET A 1 -1.21 19.16 10.13
N PRO A 2 -0.58 18.23 10.88
CA PRO A 2 0.84 17.87 10.64
C PRO A 2 1.10 16.62 9.77
N LYS A 3 0.07 15.87 9.35
CA LYS A 3 0.29 14.54 8.74
C LYS A 3 0.75 14.56 7.27
N MET A 4 0.41 15.59 6.51
CA MET A 4 0.70 15.69 5.07
C MET A 4 1.86 16.61 4.72
N GLU A 5 2.34 17.45 5.64
CA GLU A 5 3.46 18.38 5.41
C GLU A 5 4.72 17.71 4.82
N PRO A 6 5.15 16.52 5.29
CA PRO A 6 6.30 15.84 4.71
C PRO A 6 6.07 15.43 3.24
N LEU A 7 4.89 14.90 2.92
CA LEU A 7 4.52 14.46 1.57
C LEU A 7 4.35 15.64 0.60
N CYS A 8 3.68 16.71 1.04
CA CYS A 8 3.53 17.93 0.25
C CYS A 8 4.90 18.58 -0.03
N SER A 9 5.81 18.58 0.96
CA SER A 9 7.18 19.09 0.77
C SER A 9 7.99 18.27 -0.24
N LEU A 10 7.85 16.94 -0.23
CA LEU A 10 8.48 16.04 -1.21
C LEU A 10 7.97 16.25 -2.63
N LEU A 11 6.69 16.61 -2.78
CA LEU A 11 6.04 16.85 -4.08
C LEU A 11 6.18 18.31 -4.57
N GLY A 12 6.83 19.20 -3.81
CA GLY A 12 6.88 20.64 -4.12
C GLY A 12 5.53 21.36 -4.01
N ILE A 13 4.53 20.70 -3.40
CA ILE A 13 3.18 21.25 -3.21
C ILE A 13 3.17 22.06 -1.93
N ASN A 14 2.78 23.33 -2.03
CA ASN A 14 2.53 24.13 -0.83
C ASN A 14 1.17 23.72 -0.25
N SER A 15 1.19 22.82 0.75
CA SER A 15 -0.01 22.32 1.45
C SER A 15 -0.90 23.42 2.03
N ARG A 16 -0.34 24.61 2.28
CA ARG A 16 -1.09 25.78 2.78
C ARG A 16 -1.94 26.46 1.71
N LYS A 17 -1.70 26.16 0.43
CA LYS A 17 -2.51 26.66 -0.69
C LYS A 17 -3.72 25.77 -1.00
N LEU A 18 -3.72 24.54 -0.50
CA LEU A 18 -4.81 23.60 -0.72
C LEU A 18 -5.91 23.82 0.33
N ASN A 19 -7.14 23.91 -0.13
CA ASN A 19 -8.31 23.88 0.73
C ASN A 19 -8.55 22.44 1.27
N LYS A 20 -9.56 22.24 2.12
CA LYS A 20 -9.82 20.93 2.74
C LYS A 20 -10.17 19.84 1.72
N GLU A 21 -10.95 20.19 0.69
CA GLU A 21 -11.38 19.25 -0.35
C GLU A 21 -10.22 18.88 -1.27
N GLU A 22 -9.43 19.87 -1.69
CA GLU A 22 -8.23 19.64 -2.50
C GLU A 22 -7.19 18.77 -1.77
N ASN A 23 -7.01 18.99 -0.46
CA ASN A 23 -6.16 18.11 0.35
C ASN A 23 -6.70 16.68 0.40
N LEU A 24 -8.01 16.50 0.55
CA LEU A 24 -8.62 15.17 0.57
C LEU A 24 -8.44 14.45 -0.78
N LEU A 25 -8.63 15.17 -1.89
CA LEU A 25 -8.42 14.63 -3.23
C LEU A 25 -6.94 14.25 -3.46
N LEU A 26 -6.00 15.07 -3.00
CA LEU A 26 -4.57 14.76 -3.06
C LEU A 26 -4.23 13.52 -2.21
N GLU A 27 -4.77 13.40 -1.01
CA GLU A 27 -4.60 12.22 -0.15
C GLU A 27 -5.13 10.95 -0.83
N MET A 28 -6.31 11.03 -1.45
CA MET A 28 -6.91 9.92 -2.19
C MET A 28 -6.06 9.51 -3.40
N GLU A 29 -5.61 10.48 -4.20
CA GLU A 29 -4.77 10.22 -5.38
C GLU A 29 -3.45 9.57 -4.97
N LEU A 30 -2.78 10.08 -3.94
CA LEU A 30 -1.55 9.51 -3.42
C LEU A 30 -1.75 8.09 -2.89
N PHE A 31 -2.87 7.83 -2.21
CA PHE A 31 -3.21 6.48 -1.78
C PHE A 31 -3.35 5.53 -2.97
N VAL A 32 -4.06 5.94 -4.03
CA VAL A 32 -4.23 5.13 -5.26
C VAL A 32 -2.88 4.83 -5.91
N GLN A 33 -2.00 5.82 -6.03
CA GLN A 33 -0.67 5.62 -6.65
C GLN A 33 0.23 4.72 -5.79
N ILE A 34 0.26 4.93 -4.47
CA ILE A 34 1.03 4.06 -3.55
C ILE A 34 0.49 2.64 -3.61
N TRP A 35 -0.83 2.46 -3.62
CA TRP A 35 -1.45 1.15 -3.71
C TRP A 35 -1.08 0.44 -5.02
N LYS A 36 -1.14 1.15 -6.15
CA LYS A 36 -0.71 0.62 -7.45
C LYS A 36 0.75 0.17 -7.43
N GLU A 37 1.65 0.97 -6.87
CA GLU A 37 3.07 0.62 -6.79
C GLU A 37 3.35 -0.54 -5.84
N LEU A 38 2.65 -0.63 -4.70
CA LEU A 38 2.72 -1.79 -3.81
C LEU A 38 2.25 -3.06 -4.52
N LYS A 39 1.14 -3.01 -5.26
CA LYS A 39 0.68 -4.13 -6.07
C LYS A 39 1.73 -4.56 -7.10
N ASN A 40 2.29 -3.61 -7.83
CA ASN A 40 3.35 -3.89 -8.81
C ASN A 40 4.55 -4.56 -8.15
N PHE A 41 4.99 -4.07 -7.00
CA PHE A 41 6.08 -4.67 -6.23
C PHE A 41 5.80 -6.15 -5.92
N PHE A 42 4.61 -6.46 -5.42
CA PHE A 42 4.23 -7.84 -5.09
C PHE A 42 4.01 -8.74 -6.32
N ILE A 43 3.45 -8.20 -7.42
CA ILE A 43 3.33 -8.91 -8.70
C ILE A 43 4.72 -9.33 -9.19
N LEU A 44 5.70 -8.41 -9.16
CA LEU A 44 7.06 -8.69 -9.60
C LEU A 44 7.71 -9.80 -8.75
N GLN A 45 7.46 -9.82 -7.45
CA GLN A 45 7.94 -10.90 -6.58
C GLN A 45 7.25 -12.26 -6.83
N GLN A 46 6.03 -12.25 -7.38
CA GLN A 46 5.20 -13.44 -7.59
C GLN A 46 4.97 -13.80 -9.06
N GLN A 47 5.78 -13.27 -9.97
CA GLN A 47 5.65 -13.54 -11.41
C GLN A 47 5.54 -15.03 -11.71
N ASN A 48 6.31 -15.87 -11.01
CA ASN A 48 6.24 -17.32 -11.17
C ASN A 48 4.89 -17.89 -10.70
N TYR A 49 4.35 -17.42 -9.56
CA TYR A 49 3.07 -17.89 -9.03
C TYR A 49 1.91 -17.57 -9.99
N PHE A 50 1.83 -16.32 -10.47
CA PHE A 50 0.78 -15.91 -11.41
C PHE A 50 0.93 -16.59 -12.78
N TYR A 51 2.18 -16.76 -13.26
CA TYR A 51 2.48 -17.48 -14.49
C TYR A 51 1.97 -18.94 -14.45
N PHE A 52 2.21 -19.64 -13.34
CA PHE A 52 1.76 -21.03 -13.19
C PHE A 52 0.25 -21.16 -12.95
N ALA A 53 -0.38 -20.16 -12.32
CA ALA A 53 -1.79 -20.20 -11.98
C ALA A 53 -2.76 -19.96 -13.18
N LYS A 54 -2.25 -19.53 -14.34
CA LYS A 54 -3.02 -19.35 -15.60
C LYS A 54 -4.34 -18.58 -15.43
N PHE A 55 -4.35 -17.52 -14.62
CA PHE A 55 -5.54 -16.68 -14.50
C PHE A 55 -5.83 -15.93 -15.81
N PRO A 56 -7.10 -15.75 -16.21
CA PRO A 56 -7.45 -14.81 -17.27
C PRO A 56 -7.03 -13.40 -16.84
N ILE A 57 -6.40 -12.64 -17.75
CA ILE A 57 -5.90 -11.28 -17.52
C ILE A 57 -6.97 -10.38 -16.86
N ASP A 58 -8.23 -10.55 -17.26
CA ASP A 58 -9.37 -9.76 -16.75
C ASP A 58 -9.71 -10.05 -15.27
N LYS A 59 -9.31 -11.22 -14.74
CA LYS A 59 -9.51 -11.61 -13.33
C LYS A 59 -8.26 -11.42 -12.48
N GLU A 60 -7.11 -11.19 -13.10
CA GLU A 60 -5.83 -11.05 -12.43
C GLU A 60 -5.86 -9.86 -11.46
N ASN A 61 -6.40 -8.71 -11.88
CA ASN A 61 -6.51 -7.52 -11.02
C ASN A 61 -7.41 -7.74 -9.79
N ALA A 62 -8.55 -8.41 -9.94
CA ALA A 62 -9.46 -8.67 -8.82
C ALA A 62 -8.87 -9.68 -7.83
N VAL A 63 -8.19 -10.71 -8.34
CA VAL A 63 -7.46 -11.68 -7.51
C VAL A 63 -6.28 -11.01 -6.81
N LEU A 64 -5.55 -10.15 -7.52
CA LEU A 64 -4.46 -9.37 -6.95
C LEU A 64 -4.96 -8.44 -5.84
N ASP A 65 -6.05 -7.70 -6.05
CA ASP A 65 -6.62 -6.84 -5.02
C ASP A 65 -7.03 -7.65 -3.78
N ALA A 66 -7.62 -8.83 -3.96
CA ALA A 66 -8.02 -9.72 -2.87
C ALA A 66 -6.82 -10.34 -2.12
N VAL A 67 -5.72 -10.60 -2.83
CA VAL A 67 -4.53 -11.27 -2.26
C VAL A 67 -3.48 -10.26 -1.75
N THR A 68 -3.46 -9.02 -2.25
CA THR A 68 -2.43 -8.00 -1.91
C THR A 68 -2.29 -7.81 -0.41
N LEU A 69 -3.39 -7.79 0.34
CA LEU A 69 -3.32 -7.65 1.79
C LEU A 69 -2.64 -8.84 2.47
N ASN A 70 -2.91 -10.05 2.02
CA ASN A 70 -2.21 -11.25 2.47
C ASN A 70 -0.70 -11.13 2.21
N LEU A 71 -0.33 -10.63 1.03
CA LEU A 71 1.08 -10.43 0.67
C LEU A 71 1.75 -9.41 1.57
N ILE A 72 1.07 -8.31 1.89
CA ILE A 72 1.55 -7.32 2.84
C ILE A 72 1.78 -7.96 4.22
N ILE A 73 0.84 -8.75 4.73
CA ILE A 73 0.98 -9.40 6.04
C ILE A 73 2.15 -10.39 6.03
N ARG A 74 2.30 -11.20 4.97
CA ARG A 74 3.44 -12.11 4.83
C ARG A 74 4.77 -11.37 4.74
N ASP A 75 4.79 -10.23 4.09
CA ASP A 75 5.97 -9.39 3.96
C ASP A 75 6.34 -8.69 5.28
N ILE A 76 5.36 -8.35 6.13
CA ILE A 76 5.62 -7.94 7.52
C ILE A 76 6.25 -9.09 8.31
N LEU A 77 5.67 -10.30 8.22
CA LEU A 77 6.19 -11.46 8.95
C LEU A 77 7.60 -11.84 8.50
N SER A 78 7.94 -11.66 7.22
CA SER A 78 9.26 -11.97 6.69
C SER A 78 10.35 -11.01 7.15
N THR A 79 10.01 -9.83 7.70
CA THR A 79 11.01 -8.95 8.33
C THR A 79 11.40 -9.41 9.74
N GLU A 80 10.67 -10.39 10.31
CA GLU A 80 10.84 -10.90 11.68
C GLU A 80 10.67 -9.84 12.78
N GLU A 81 10.31 -8.59 12.44
CA GLU A 81 10.05 -7.52 13.41
C GLU A 81 8.72 -7.72 14.16
N TYR A 82 7.78 -8.45 13.54
CA TYR A 82 6.48 -8.77 14.13
C TYR A 82 6.15 -10.25 13.93
N SER A 83 5.57 -10.86 14.97
CA SER A 83 4.90 -12.15 14.87
C SER A 83 3.42 -11.97 14.51
N LEU A 84 2.71 -13.07 14.22
CA LEU A 84 1.26 -13.04 13.96
C LEU A 84 0.49 -12.39 15.13
N LEU A 85 0.81 -12.78 16.36
CA LEU A 85 0.29 -12.18 17.58
C LEU A 85 0.66 -10.70 17.71
N GLY A 86 1.88 -10.32 17.32
CA GLY A 86 2.32 -8.92 17.32
C GLY A 86 1.52 -8.06 16.35
N ILE A 87 1.21 -8.58 15.16
CA ILE A 87 0.33 -7.92 14.19
C ILE A 87 -1.07 -7.78 14.79
N ALA A 88 -1.64 -8.86 15.32
CA ALA A 88 -2.96 -8.88 15.94
C ALA A 88 -3.10 -7.84 17.07
N TYR A 89 -2.08 -7.76 17.93
CA TYR A 89 -2.00 -6.75 18.99
C TYR A 89 -1.95 -5.33 18.43
N TYR A 90 -1.14 -5.07 17.41
CA TYR A 90 -1.05 -3.75 16.77
C TYR A 90 -2.37 -3.35 16.09
N THR A 91 -3.03 -4.31 15.44
CA THR A 91 -4.28 -4.06 14.73
C THR A 91 -5.50 -4.00 15.63
N ASP A 92 -5.38 -4.34 16.91
CA ASP A 92 -6.50 -4.52 17.85
C ASP A 92 -7.53 -5.52 17.29
N THR A 93 -7.02 -6.68 16.86
CA THR A 93 -7.83 -7.78 16.32
C THR A 93 -7.37 -9.10 16.91
N HIS A 94 -8.18 -10.15 16.77
CA HIS A 94 -7.77 -11.50 17.13
C HIS A 94 -6.77 -12.08 16.12
N GLU A 95 -5.85 -12.91 16.61
CA GLU A 95 -4.85 -13.59 15.80
C GLU A 95 -5.50 -14.43 14.69
N ASP A 96 -6.61 -15.10 15.00
CA ASP A 96 -7.41 -15.89 14.04
C ASP A 96 -7.85 -15.07 12.82
N ILE A 97 -8.17 -13.77 13.02
CA ILE A 97 -8.56 -12.89 11.91
C ILE A 97 -7.36 -12.63 10.99
N ILE A 98 -6.16 -12.48 11.55
CA ILE A 98 -4.94 -12.33 10.75
C ILE A 98 -4.67 -13.62 9.98
N GLN A 99 -4.81 -14.76 10.65
CA GLN A 99 -4.63 -16.08 10.06
C GLN A 99 -5.60 -16.30 8.89
N ASP A 100 -6.88 -15.96 9.07
CA ASP A 100 -7.91 -16.05 8.03
C ASP A 100 -7.58 -15.21 6.79
N VAL A 101 -7.00 -14.02 6.97
CA VAL A 101 -6.54 -13.18 5.85
C VAL A 101 -5.33 -13.83 5.15
N ILE A 102 -4.37 -14.37 5.89
CA ILE A 102 -3.17 -15.02 5.33
C ILE A 102 -3.50 -16.29 4.53
N ILE A 103 -4.54 -17.03 4.92
CA ILE A 103 -4.99 -18.24 4.20
C ILE A 103 -6.08 -17.94 3.16
N GLY A 104 -6.52 -16.68 3.06
CA GLY A 104 -7.47 -16.24 2.05
C GLY A 104 -8.94 -16.57 2.35
N TYR A 105 -9.28 -16.92 3.60
CA TYR A 105 -10.68 -17.07 4.03
C TYR A 105 -11.36 -15.73 4.30
N ASN A 106 -10.60 -14.69 4.65
CA ASN A 106 -11.12 -13.32 4.78
C ASN A 106 -10.56 -12.40 3.68
N LEU A 107 -11.27 -12.31 2.56
CA LEU A 107 -10.88 -11.50 1.40
C LEU A 107 -11.35 -10.04 1.47
N SER A 108 -12.22 -9.70 2.43
CA SER A 108 -12.86 -8.38 2.53
C SER A 108 -12.79 -7.80 3.94
N PRO A 109 -11.58 -7.54 4.46
CA PRO A 109 -11.47 -6.96 5.79
C PRO A 109 -11.92 -5.50 5.81
N SER A 110 -12.21 -5.00 7.02
CA SER A 110 -12.60 -3.61 7.20
C SER A 110 -11.51 -2.64 6.74
N ILE A 111 -11.92 -1.45 6.27
CA ILE A 111 -11.00 -0.37 5.89
C ILE A 111 -10.09 0.03 7.06
N THR A 112 -10.61 0.00 8.29
CA THR A 112 -9.82 0.27 9.50
C THR A 112 -8.69 -0.74 9.68
N PHE A 113 -8.98 -2.02 9.46
CA PHE A 113 -7.98 -3.08 9.52
C PHE A 113 -6.91 -2.90 8.44
N LEU A 114 -7.34 -2.69 7.19
CA LEU A 114 -6.45 -2.42 6.06
C LEU A 114 -5.50 -1.25 6.37
N ARG A 115 -6.03 -0.14 6.88
CA ARG A 115 -5.23 1.03 7.26
C ARG A 115 -4.15 0.68 8.29
N LYS A 116 -4.51 -0.03 9.36
CA LYS A 116 -3.55 -0.43 10.40
C LYS A 116 -2.47 -1.36 9.86
N ILE A 117 -2.82 -2.31 8.99
CA ILE A 117 -1.83 -3.18 8.32
C ILE A 117 -0.88 -2.37 7.43
N ILE A 118 -1.38 -1.44 6.63
CA ILE A 118 -0.53 -0.56 5.80
C ILE A 118 0.38 0.31 6.67
N GLU A 119 -0.12 0.85 7.78
CA GLU A 119 0.67 1.61 8.73
C GLU A 119 1.81 0.77 9.32
N LEU A 120 1.51 -0.46 9.72
CA LEU A 120 2.49 -1.41 10.25
C LEU A 120 3.54 -1.80 9.20
N HIS A 121 3.10 -2.14 7.98
CA HIS A 121 3.99 -2.43 6.86
C HIS A 121 4.92 -1.27 6.55
N ARG A 122 4.42 -0.03 6.60
CA ARG A 122 5.25 1.18 6.42
C ARG A 122 6.32 1.33 7.49
N LEU A 123 6.06 0.88 8.73
CA LEU A 123 7.05 0.96 9.81
C LEU A 123 8.23 0.01 9.59
N VAL A 124 7.97 -1.19 9.08
CA VAL A 124 8.97 -2.26 8.86
C VAL A 124 9.58 -2.24 7.45
N ARG A 125 8.96 -1.54 6.49
CA ARG A 125 9.44 -1.40 5.10
C ARG A 125 9.65 0.05 4.68
N ARG A 126 10.21 0.87 5.56
CA ARG A 126 10.40 2.32 5.32
C ARG A 126 11.09 2.61 3.99
N ASP A 127 12.15 1.87 3.66
CA ASP A 127 12.93 2.08 2.44
C ASP A 127 12.12 1.80 1.16
N LEU A 128 11.24 0.80 1.20
CA LEU A 128 10.32 0.51 0.10
C LEU A 128 9.37 1.68 -0.14
N TYR A 129 8.73 2.19 0.91
CA TYR A 129 7.82 3.35 0.78
C TYR A 129 8.56 4.61 0.33
N GLN A 130 9.77 4.86 0.82
CA GLN A 130 10.58 5.98 0.32
C GLN A 130 10.90 5.84 -1.17
N THR A 131 11.19 4.63 -1.63
CA THR A 131 11.48 4.34 -3.05
C THR A 131 10.24 4.56 -3.90
N ILE A 132 9.07 4.08 -3.45
CA ILE A 132 7.78 4.29 -4.11
C ILE A 132 7.47 5.79 -4.21
N ILE A 133 7.60 6.54 -3.12
CA ILE A 133 7.32 7.99 -3.11
C ILE A 133 8.25 8.73 -4.08
N LYS A 134 9.54 8.39 -4.11
CA LYS A 134 10.49 8.96 -5.07
C LYS A 134 10.07 8.67 -6.51
N LYS A 135 9.68 7.43 -6.82
CA LYS A 135 9.21 7.04 -8.16
C LYS A 135 8.00 7.88 -8.58
N ILE A 136 6.99 7.97 -7.70
CA ILE A 136 5.77 8.76 -7.94
C ILE A 136 6.12 10.23 -8.19
N THR A 137 6.98 10.81 -7.35
CA THR A 137 7.39 12.23 -7.47
C THR A 137 8.08 12.52 -8.79
N VAL A 138 9.01 11.65 -9.23
CA VAL A 138 9.71 11.81 -10.51
C VAL A 138 8.73 11.76 -11.67
N GLU A 139 7.80 10.80 -11.67
CA GLU A 139 6.77 10.68 -12.72
C GLU A 139 5.95 11.97 -12.84
N TYR A 140 5.45 12.51 -11.72
CA TYR A 140 4.70 13.77 -11.73
C TYR A 140 5.55 14.97 -12.20
N LEU A 141 6.80 15.09 -11.75
CA LEU A 141 7.67 16.20 -12.17
C LEU A 141 8.01 16.15 -13.67
N THR A 142 8.17 14.94 -14.22
CA THR A 142 8.42 14.77 -15.66
C THR A 142 7.19 15.06 -16.52
N HIS A 143 5.98 14.80 -16.01
CA HIS A 143 4.74 15.12 -16.70
C HIS A 143 4.38 16.62 -16.67
N VAL A 144 4.73 17.34 -15.60
CA VAL A 144 4.51 18.80 -15.49
C VAL A 144 5.51 19.59 -16.34
N GLY A 145 6.70 19.06 -16.62
CA GLY A 145 7.70 19.68 -17.50
C GLY A 145 7.45 19.55 -19.01
N ALA A 146 6.38 18.86 -19.42
CA ALA A 146 6.09 18.52 -20.82
C ALA A 146 4.82 19.21 -21.38
N GLN A 147 4.27 20.20 -20.68
CA GLN A 147 3.20 21.05 -21.23
C GLN A 147 3.81 22.30 -21.87
N PRO A 148 3.63 22.53 -23.20
CA PRO A 148 4.02 23.76 -23.87
C PRO A 148 3.17 24.96 -23.46
#